data_AF-A0A7Y6UDH0-F1
#
_entry.id   AF-A0A7Y6UDH0-F1
#
_cell.length_a   1.000
_cell.length_b   1.000
_cell.length_c   1.000
_cell.angle_alpha   90.00
_cell.angle_beta   90.00
_cell.angle_gamma   90.00
#
_symmetry.space_group_name_H-M   'P 1'
#
loop_
_entity.id
_entity.type
_entity.pdbx_description
1 polymer ?
#
loop_
_entity_poly.entity_id
_entity_poly.type
_entity_poly.pdbx_seq_one_letter_code
_entity_poly.pdbx_strand_id
1 'polypeptide(L)'
;MGRSVFAMLVLLGACAEPTLGTETSEISTQVRHERYALIRDSAAEMGMYNAALLAGIAISETNLAHCQSEATYACQGPPSPSCGGGPIIAGSADGPCSAQQGGLGMFQFDSGTYAQTLATYGDSILTIEGNTAQAVNFVTERAMLDIDEAKDWLSTMNWLNQVDMDASKATMQEWASFIVCRYNGCCSSSSTCITRANGYRDHAIQAFEEMGADFWRTSNRCTGIPADGVIDQRSTCYIAGGDPRYWHRETGGVDDTREWTGTTSNNAPANFGQWIIKAPKAGRYTVDVNLDGGELGTSKTASYVIVHAGMTDTVLVDQTSASGWVSLGEFDFAGSGDEHVLLGDNTGEASSSAQVMFDAIRVLSPDQDPGDPSDPDDPDDMAAAGCCGTGRGTGPTSLVGVALFGWITRRRGSTTRRRA
;
A
#
# COMPACT_ATOMS: atom_id res chain seq x y z
N MET A 1 63.92 55.94 -25.29
CA MET A 1 63.78 54.64 -24.59
C MET A 1 62.61 54.79 -23.61
N GLY A 2 61.70 53.83 -23.42
CA GLY A 2 61.55 52.51 -24.05
C GLY A 2 60.11 52.24 -24.50
N ARG A 3 59.89 51.09 -25.17
CA ARG A 3 58.56 50.64 -25.64
C ARG A 3 57.90 49.77 -24.58
N SER A 4 56.57 49.84 -24.50
CA SER A 4 55.76 48.96 -23.65
C SER A 4 55.89 47.49 -24.07
N VAL A 5 55.95 46.58 -23.10
CA VAL A 5 55.55 45.17 -23.26
C VAL A 5 54.77 44.76 -22.01
N PHE A 6 53.49 44.43 -22.19
CA PHE A 6 52.68 43.76 -21.17
C PHE A 6 53.04 42.27 -21.21
N ALA A 7 53.51 41.71 -20.09
CA ALA A 7 53.73 40.27 -19.98
C ALA A 7 52.42 39.58 -19.60
N MET A 8 51.81 38.88 -20.56
CA MET A 8 50.61 38.07 -20.35
C MET A 8 51.02 36.72 -19.76
N LEU A 9 50.73 36.49 -18.48
CA LEU A 9 51.09 35.23 -17.80
C LEU A 9 50.07 34.15 -18.16
N VAL A 10 50.46 33.20 -19.01
CA VAL A 10 49.64 32.03 -19.34
C VAL A 10 49.80 30.99 -18.23
N LEU A 11 48.78 30.87 -17.37
CA LEU A 11 48.66 29.73 -16.47
C LEU A 11 48.08 28.55 -17.25
N LEU A 12 48.94 27.61 -17.63
CA LEU A 12 48.56 26.32 -18.17
C LEU A 12 47.82 25.52 -17.08
N GLY A 13 46.51 25.36 -17.25
CA GLY A 13 45.76 24.40 -16.44
C GLY A 13 46.25 22.99 -16.74
N ALA A 14 46.69 22.28 -15.71
CA ALA A 14 47.05 20.88 -15.84
C ALA A 14 45.77 20.06 -16.09
N CYS A 15 45.65 19.46 -17.26
CA CYS A 15 44.63 18.45 -17.51
C CYS A 15 44.93 17.24 -16.63
N ALA A 16 44.11 17.00 -15.61
CA ALA A 16 44.05 15.69 -15.00
C ALA A 16 43.45 14.72 -16.03
N GLU A 17 44.20 13.68 -16.40
CA GLU A 17 43.64 12.59 -17.19
C GLU A 17 42.53 11.91 -16.36
N PRO A 18 41.36 11.60 -16.94
CA PRO A 18 40.38 10.79 -16.24
C PRO A 18 40.97 9.40 -16.05
N THR A 19 41.31 9.06 -14.81
CA THR A 19 41.54 7.67 -14.43
C THR A 19 40.32 6.87 -14.82
N LEU A 20 40.51 5.85 -15.67
CA LEU A 20 39.49 4.86 -16.01
C LEU A 20 39.10 4.10 -14.74
N GLY A 21 38.16 4.67 -14.00
CA GLY A 21 37.40 3.95 -12.99
C GLY A 21 36.59 2.88 -13.68
N THR A 22 36.63 1.67 -13.17
CA THR A 22 35.73 0.60 -13.57
C THR A 22 34.32 1.03 -13.15
N GLU A 23 33.50 1.50 -14.08
CA GLU A 23 32.11 1.89 -13.80
C GLU A 23 31.28 0.65 -13.46
N THR A 24 31.29 0.26 -12.18
CA THR A 24 30.11 -0.31 -11.56
C THR A 24 29.04 0.76 -11.59
N SER A 25 28.02 0.58 -12.43
CA SER A 25 26.93 1.53 -12.62
C SER A 25 26.00 1.56 -11.40
N GLU A 26 26.46 2.12 -10.29
CA GLU A 26 25.59 2.34 -9.13
C GLU A 26 24.45 3.28 -9.51
N ILE A 27 23.21 2.89 -9.20
CA ILE A 27 22.04 3.72 -9.45
C ILE A 27 22.14 5.03 -8.67
N SER A 28 21.67 6.13 -9.27
CA SER A 28 21.79 7.45 -8.64
C SER A 28 20.98 7.54 -7.34
N THR A 29 21.36 8.45 -6.44
CA THR A 29 20.63 8.70 -5.18
C THR A 29 19.14 8.98 -5.40
N GLN A 30 18.78 9.63 -6.51
CA GLN A 30 17.37 9.83 -6.86
C GLN A 30 16.67 8.50 -7.19
N VAL A 31 17.28 7.66 -8.04
CA VAL A 31 16.72 6.35 -8.40
C VAL A 31 16.64 5.43 -7.17
N ARG A 32 17.61 5.51 -6.23
CA ARG A 32 17.55 4.81 -4.94
C ARG A 32 16.34 5.27 -4.10
N HIS A 33 16.15 6.58 -3.93
CA HIS A 33 15.02 7.15 -3.20
C HIS A 33 13.66 6.74 -3.82
N GLU A 34 13.56 6.75 -5.15
CA GLU A 34 12.37 6.28 -5.88
C GLU A 34 12.16 4.76 -5.70
N ARG A 35 13.23 3.95 -5.77
CA ARG A 35 13.18 2.49 -5.53
C ARG A 35 12.71 2.17 -4.11
N TYR A 36 13.23 2.88 -3.10
CA TYR A 36 12.81 2.71 -1.71
C TYR A 36 11.34 3.08 -1.48
N ALA A 37 10.81 4.09 -2.19
CA ALA A 37 9.40 4.45 -2.08
C ALA A 37 8.51 3.32 -2.61
N LEU A 38 8.82 2.76 -3.78
CA LEU A 38 8.11 1.61 -4.33
C LEU A 38 8.20 0.38 -3.42
N ILE A 39 9.41 0.05 -2.92
CA ILE A 39 9.58 -1.07 -1.96
C ILE A 39 8.73 -0.85 -0.70
N ARG A 40 8.75 0.37 -0.15
CA ARG A 40 7.99 0.73 1.06
C ARG A 40 6.49 0.62 0.85
N ASP A 41 5.97 1.19 -0.23
CA ASP A 41 4.54 1.35 -0.43
C ASP A 41 3.90 0.02 -0.84
N SER A 42 4.54 -0.77 -1.73
CA SER A 42 4.09 -2.12 -2.07
C SER A 42 4.15 -3.08 -0.88
N ALA A 43 5.18 -3.00 -0.03
CA ALA A 43 5.25 -3.81 1.19
C ALA A 43 4.15 -3.44 2.21
N ALA A 44 3.88 -2.15 2.36
CA ALA A 44 2.87 -1.64 3.27
C ALA A 44 1.43 -1.97 2.84
N GLU A 45 1.16 -2.27 1.56
CA GLU A 45 -0.13 -2.80 1.09
C GLU A 45 -0.37 -4.25 1.53
N MET A 46 0.69 -4.98 1.86
CA MET A 46 0.64 -6.37 2.29
C MET A 46 0.78 -6.55 3.82
N GLY A 47 0.75 -5.43 4.56
CA GLY A 47 0.90 -5.37 6.02
C GLY A 47 2.34 -5.27 6.53
N MET A 48 3.34 -5.25 5.65
CA MET A 48 4.75 -5.11 6.03
C MET A 48 5.16 -3.63 6.08
N TYR A 49 5.07 -3.04 7.27
CA TYR A 49 5.44 -1.64 7.52
C TYR A 49 6.94 -1.44 7.73
N ASN A 50 7.70 -2.49 8.03
CA ASN A 50 9.15 -2.44 8.22
C ASN A 50 9.94 -2.76 6.94
N ALA A 51 9.61 -2.06 5.86
CA ALA A 51 10.09 -2.36 4.51
C ALA A 51 11.61 -2.12 4.29
N ALA A 52 12.30 -1.46 5.23
CA ALA A 52 13.76 -1.34 5.22
C ALA A 52 14.47 -2.72 5.22
N LEU A 53 13.83 -3.74 5.81
CA LEU A 53 14.29 -5.14 5.74
C LEU A 53 14.37 -5.64 4.29
N LEU A 54 13.34 -5.40 3.47
CA LEU A 54 13.32 -5.77 2.06
C LEU A 54 14.32 -4.93 1.24
N ALA A 55 14.44 -3.64 1.55
CA ALA A 55 15.44 -2.79 0.95
C ALA A 55 16.87 -3.33 1.19
N GLY A 56 17.15 -3.83 2.40
CA GLY A 56 18.42 -4.50 2.74
C GLY A 56 18.69 -5.77 1.93
N ILE A 57 17.66 -6.58 1.66
CA ILE A 57 17.76 -7.74 0.76
C ILE A 57 18.09 -7.27 -0.66
N ALA A 58 17.31 -6.34 -1.23
CA ALA A 58 17.53 -5.87 -2.60
C ALA A 58 18.90 -5.18 -2.80
N ILE A 59 19.45 -4.53 -1.76
CA ILE A 59 20.85 -4.05 -1.77
C ILE A 59 21.82 -5.23 -1.80
N SER A 60 21.59 -6.25 -0.97
CA SER A 60 22.47 -7.44 -0.86
C SER A 60 22.52 -8.27 -2.14
N GLU A 61 21.39 -8.40 -2.84
CA GLU A 61 21.29 -9.21 -4.06
C GLU A 61 21.79 -8.47 -5.31
N THR A 62 21.44 -7.19 -5.48
CA THR A 62 21.65 -6.46 -6.75
C THR A 62 22.12 -5.01 -6.61
N ASN A 63 22.40 -4.53 -5.38
CA ASN A 63 22.55 -3.10 -5.07
C ASN A 63 21.36 -2.27 -5.60
N LEU A 64 20.13 -2.78 -5.41
CA LEU A 64 18.84 -2.20 -5.87
C LEU A 64 18.63 -2.15 -7.40
N ALA A 65 19.54 -2.70 -8.20
CA ALA A 65 19.34 -2.81 -9.64
C ALA A 65 18.17 -3.77 -9.95
N HIS A 66 17.19 -3.29 -10.70
CA HIS A 66 16.08 -4.10 -11.24
C HIS A 66 16.21 -4.23 -12.76
N CYS A 67 16.78 -3.24 -13.45
CA CYS A 67 16.96 -3.25 -14.89
C CYS A 67 18.39 -3.63 -15.27
N GLN A 68 18.59 -4.42 -16.33
CA GLN A 68 19.95 -4.81 -16.73
C GLN A 68 20.82 -3.62 -17.18
N SER A 69 20.19 -2.51 -17.61
CA SER A 69 20.86 -1.23 -17.85
C SER A 69 21.47 -0.59 -16.60
N GLU A 70 20.99 -0.93 -15.41
CA GLU A 70 21.51 -0.49 -14.10
C GLU A 70 22.68 -1.37 -13.64
N ALA A 71 22.82 -2.59 -14.19
CA ALA A 71 23.85 -3.55 -13.80
C ALA A 71 24.35 -4.32 -15.03
N THR A 72 25.08 -3.63 -15.91
CA THR A 72 25.41 -4.14 -17.25
C THR A 72 26.32 -5.39 -17.28
N TYR A 73 26.88 -5.79 -16.15
CA TYR A 73 27.62 -7.04 -15.95
C TYR A 73 26.71 -8.29 -15.80
N ALA A 74 25.44 -8.10 -15.48
CA ALA A 74 24.47 -9.17 -15.25
C ALA A 74 23.79 -9.62 -16.55
N CYS A 75 23.12 -10.79 -16.52
CA CYS A 75 22.39 -11.32 -17.66
C CYS A 75 21.18 -10.45 -18.02
N GLN A 76 20.82 -10.41 -19.30
CA GLN A 76 19.57 -9.81 -19.76
C GLN A 76 18.43 -10.81 -19.54
N GLY A 77 17.47 -10.44 -18.68
CA GLY A 77 16.23 -11.14 -18.47
C GLY A 77 15.13 -10.76 -19.47
N PRO A 78 13.87 -11.18 -19.23
CA PRO A 78 12.71 -10.77 -20.02
C PRO A 78 12.47 -9.24 -20.00
N PRO A 79 11.71 -8.69 -20.97
CA PRO A 79 11.31 -7.28 -20.95
C PRO A 79 10.51 -6.91 -19.69
N SER A 80 10.82 -5.76 -19.09
CA SER A 80 10.15 -5.22 -17.91
C SER A 80 9.47 -3.88 -18.21
N PRO A 81 8.21 -3.67 -17.79
CA PRO A 81 7.55 -2.35 -17.83
C PRO A 81 8.32 -1.30 -17.04
N SER A 82 8.80 -1.64 -15.84
CA SER A 82 9.60 -0.75 -14.97
C SER A 82 10.95 -0.38 -15.58
N CYS A 83 11.42 -1.12 -16.59
CA CYS A 83 12.62 -0.84 -17.37
C CYS A 83 12.32 -0.17 -18.73
N GLY A 84 11.13 0.39 -18.92
CA GLY A 84 10.71 1.03 -20.17
C GLY A 84 10.59 0.07 -21.35
N GLY A 85 10.31 -1.22 -21.08
CA GLY A 85 10.36 -2.31 -22.06
C GLY A 85 11.76 -2.89 -22.29
N GLY A 86 12.80 -2.35 -21.63
CA GLY A 86 14.13 -2.96 -21.57
C GLY A 86 14.16 -4.23 -20.71
N PRO A 87 15.26 -5.02 -20.77
CA PRO A 87 15.40 -6.25 -20.00
C PRO A 87 15.51 -5.98 -18.50
N ILE A 88 14.79 -6.78 -17.70
CA ILE A 88 15.05 -6.93 -16.27
C ILE A 88 16.45 -7.53 -16.05
N ILE A 89 17.05 -7.25 -14.89
CA ILE A 89 18.27 -7.92 -14.46
C ILE A 89 18.01 -9.43 -14.23
N ALA A 90 18.96 -10.26 -14.67
CA ALA A 90 19.00 -11.68 -14.35
C ALA A 90 20.38 -12.07 -13.77
N GLY A 91 20.37 -12.83 -12.67
CA GLY A 91 21.57 -13.26 -11.95
C GLY A 91 22.49 -14.17 -12.77
N SER A 92 23.75 -13.78 -12.95
CA SER A 92 24.74 -14.58 -13.69
C SER A 92 25.45 -15.65 -12.85
N ALA A 93 25.14 -15.72 -11.55
CA ALA A 93 25.68 -16.71 -10.62
C ALA A 93 24.88 -18.02 -10.61
N ASP A 94 23.55 -17.94 -10.75
CA ASP A 94 22.63 -19.08 -10.61
C ASP A 94 22.49 -19.88 -11.91
N GLY A 95 22.87 -19.30 -13.05
CA GLY A 95 23.00 -20.01 -14.32
C GLY A 95 23.62 -19.18 -15.44
N PRO A 96 24.03 -19.83 -16.55
CA PRO A 96 24.60 -19.14 -17.70
C PRO A 96 23.54 -18.36 -18.48
N CYS A 97 23.80 -17.07 -18.76
CA CYS A 97 22.91 -16.21 -19.54
C CYS A 97 22.47 -16.82 -20.89
N SER A 98 23.34 -17.61 -21.53
CA SER A 98 23.07 -18.28 -22.81
C SER A 98 21.97 -19.35 -22.73
N ALA A 99 21.66 -19.86 -21.54
CA ALA A 99 20.56 -20.78 -21.29
C ALA A 99 19.30 -20.07 -20.75
N GLN A 100 19.30 -18.74 -20.66
CA GLN A 100 18.23 -17.95 -20.05
C GLN A 100 17.94 -18.41 -18.62
N GLN A 101 18.99 -18.56 -17.81
CA GLN A 101 18.92 -18.94 -16.39
C GLN A 101 19.46 -17.80 -15.51
N GLY A 102 18.97 -17.71 -14.27
CA GLY A 102 19.35 -16.66 -13.33
C GLY A 102 18.16 -16.05 -12.57
N GLY A 103 18.42 -15.59 -11.34
CA GLY A 103 17.40 -14.92 -10.53
C GLY A 103 16.90 -13.61 -11.15
N LEU A 104 15.58 -13.40 -11.23
CA LEU A 104 14.96 -12.23 -11.89
C LEU A 104 14.66 -11.08 -10.93
N GLY A 105 15.03 -9.86 -11.35
CA GLY A 105 14.74 -8.62 -10.64
C GLY A 105 15.61 -8.40 -9.40
N MET A 106 15.38 -7.28 -8.69
CA MET A 106 16.20 -6.87 -7.55
C MET A 106 16.19 -7.85 -6.37
N PHE A 107 15.20 -8.75 -6.29
CA PHE A 107 15.11 -9.83 -5.30
C PHE A 107 15.56 -11.22 -5.82
N GLN A 108 16.08 -11.29 -7.05
CA GLN A 108 16.72 -12.49 -7.64
C GLN A 108 15.89 -13.79 -7.55
N PHE A 109 14.59 -13.74 -7.87
CA PHE A 109 13.76 -14.96 -7.87
C PHE A 109 14.21 -15.95 -8.94
N ASP A 110 14.57 -17.17 -8.56
CA ASP A 110 14.99 -18.23 -9.47
C ASP A 110 14.12 -19.49 -9.36
N SER A 111 13.97 -20.20 -10.49
CA SER A 111 13.42 -21.55 -10.62
C SER A 111 14.01 -22.28 -11.84
N GLY A 112 15.23 -21.93 -12.24
CA GLY A 112 15.94 -22.49 -13.39
C GLY A 112 16.00 -21.51 -14.56
N THR A 113 15.18 -21.74 -15.59
CA THR A 113 15.08 -20.80 -16.73
C THR A 113 14.10 -19.66 -16.43
N TYR A 114 14.26 -18.51 -17.09
CA TYR A 114 13.35 -17.36 -16.92
C TYR A 114 11.88 -17.75 -17.11
N ALA A 115 11.57 -18.62 -18.06
CA ALA A 115 10.21 -19.12 -18.29
C ALA A 115 9.67 -19.98 -17.13
N GLN A 116 10.54 -20.74 -16.45
CA GLN A 116 10.19 -21.50 -15.24
C GLN A 116 10.03 -20.58 -14.03
N THR A 117 10.87 -19.55 -13.91
CA THR A 117 10.74 -18.49 -12.89
C THR A 117 9.41 -17.76 -13.03
N LEU A 118 9.04 -17.31 -14.24
CA LEU A 118 7.76 -16.66 -14.50
C LEU A 118 6.56 -17.61 -14.29
N ALA A 119 6.67 -18.88 -14.69
CA ALA A 119 5.64 -19.88 -14.39
C ALA A 119 5.50 -20.19 -12.88
N THR A 120 6.56 -19.96 -12.09
CA THR A 120 6.57 -20.21 -10.64
C THR A 120 6.06 -19.00 -9.86
N TYR A 121 6.50 -17.79 -10.21
CA TYR A 121 6.23 -16.57 -9.43
C TYR A 121 5.31 -15.55 -10.12
N GLY A 122 4.87 -15.82 -11.35
CA GLY A 122 4.00 -14.93 -12.14
C GLY A 122 4.75 -13.82 -12.86
N ASP A 123 4.12 -13.24 -13.88
CA ASP A 123 4.71 -12.17 -14.69
C ASP A 123 4.84 -10.83 -13.94
N SER A 124 4.12 -10.66 -12.82
CA SER A 124 4.17 -9.45 -11.98
C SER A 124 5.57 -9.19 -11.41
N ILE A 125 6.40 -10.22 -11.21
CA ILE A 125 7.80 -10.05 -10.76
C ILE A 125 8.66 -9.23 -11.73
N LEU A 126 8.17 -8.99 -12.95
CA LEU A 126 8.83 -8.15 -13.94
C LEU A 126 8.68 -6.64 -13.65
N THR A 127 7.80 -6.22 -12.74
CA THR A 127 7.76 -4.84 -12.23
C THR A 127 8.44 -4.73 -10.87
N ILE A 128 8.84 -3.52 -10.48
CA ILE A 128 9.47 -3.26 -9.16
C ILE A 128 8.50 -3.61 -8.03
N GLU A 129 7.24 -3.23 -8.20
CA GLU A 129 6.13 -3.41 -7.27
C GLU A 129 5.80 -4.90 -7.09
N GLY A 130 5.67 -5.66 -8.19
CA GLY A 130 5.39 -7.09 -8.13
C GLY A 130 6.59 -7.93 -7.68
N ASN A 131 7.83 -7.52 -8.01
CA ASN A 131 9.04 -8.13 -7.45
C ASN A 131 9.10 -7.90 -5.92
N THR A 132 8.67 -6.72 -5.44
CA THR A 132 8.54 -6.42 -4.00
C THR A 132 7.44 -7.24 -3.35
N ALA A 133 6.24 -7.30 -3.92
CA ALA A 133 5.13 -8.07 -3.39
C ALA A 133 5.49 -9.57 -3.27
N GLN A 134 6.20 -10.11 -4.26
CA GLN A 134 6.69 -11.48 -4.19
C GLN A 134 7.81 -11.68 -3.16
N ALA A 135 8.58 -10.62 -2.81
CA ALA A 135 9.55 -10.67 -1.72
C ALA A 135 8.87 -10.69 -0.35
N VAL A 136 7.80 -9.92 -0.16
CA VAL A 136 6.93 -10.00 1.04
C VAL A 136 6.39 -11.43 1.18
N ASN A 137 5.79 -11.97 0.12
CA ASN A 137 5.26 -13.34 0.08
C ASN A 137 6.33 -14.39 0.42
N PHE A 138 7.50 -14.34 -0.25
CA PHE A 138 8.62 -15.24 0.03
C PHE A 138 9.07 -15.16 1.49
N VAL A 139 9.34 -13.96 2.01
CA VAL A 139 9.78 -13.78 3.41
C VAL A 139 8.72 -14.30 4.39
N THR A 140 7.44 -14.09 4.10
CA THR A 140 6.32 -14.53 4.94
C THR A 140 6.22 -16.06 4.97
N GLU A 141 6.13 -16.70 3.81
CA GLU A 141 6.11 -18.16 3.66
C GLU A 141 7.33 -18.84 4.29
N ARG A 142 8.50 -18.20 4.28
CA ARG A 142 9.70 -18.75 4.95
C ARG A 142 9.68 -18.54 6.46
N ALA A 143 9.22 -17.38 6.94
CA ALA A 143 9.12 -17.13 8.38
C ALA A 143 8.10 -18.06 9.05
N MET A 144 6.97 -18.35 8.40
CA MET A 144 5.96 -19.32 8.88
C MET A 144 6.49 -20.76 9.05
N LEU A 145 7.65 -21.10 8.48
CA LEU A 145 8.31 -22.40 8.62
C LEU A 145 9.37 -22.43 9.73
N ASP A 146 9.89 -21.27 10.15
CA ASP A 146 11.12 -21.15 10.94
C ASP A 146 10.98 -20.37 12.25
N ILE A 147 10.08 -19.39 12.29
CA ILE A 147 9.93 -18.45 13.39
C ILE A 147 8.75 -18.89 14.24
N ASP A 148 8.96 -19.03 15.55
CA ASP A 148 7.95 -19.60 16.43
C ASP A 148 6.72 -18.67 16.62
N GLU A 149 6.89 -17.37 16.47
CA GLU A 149 5.82 -16.38 16.50
C GLU A 149 5.01 -16.30 15.19
N ALA A 150 5.59 -16.72 14.07
CA ALA A 150 4.98 -16.66 12.73
C ALA A 150 4.12 -17.91 12.48
N LYS A 151 2.80 -17.84 12.77
CA LYS A 151 1.87 -18.97 12.57
C LYS A 151 0.95 -18.82 11.37
N ASP A 152 0.78 -17.59 10.91
CA ASP A 152 -0.03 -17.17 9.77
C ASP A 152 0.53 -15.84 9.22
N TRP A 153 -0.07 -15.30 8.16
CA TRP A 153 0.36 -14.05 7.53
C TRP A 153 0.42 -12.88 8.53
N LEU A 154 -0.63 -12.66 9.32
CA LEU A 154 -0.76 -11.49 10.19
C LEU A 154 0.21 -11.54 11.39
N SER A 155 0.37 -12.71 12.01
CA SER A 155 1.39 -12.95 13.04
C SER A 155 2.82 -12.81 12.50
N THR A 156 3.06 -13.20 11.25
CA THR A 156 4.35 -12.99 10.57
C THR A 156 4.62 -11.51 10.31
N MET A 157 3.62 -10.74 9.86
CA MET A 157 3.73 -9.29 9.72
C MET A 157 3.99 -8.62 11.07
N ASN A 158 3.36 -9.09 12.15
CA ASN A 158 3.62 -8.60 13.50
C ASN A 158 5.08 -8.83 13.93
N TRP A 159 5.69 -9.98 13.61
CA TRP A 159 7.11 -10.25 13.88
C TRP A 159 8.02 -9.34 13.03
N LEU A 160 7.84 -9.29 11.71
CA LEU A 160 8.63 -8.43 10.81
C LEU A 160 8.56 -6.94 11.21
N ASN A 161 7.38 -6.47 11.60
CA ASN A 161 7.15 -5.09 12.00
C ASN A 161 7.74 -4.72 13.37
N GLN A 162 8.17 -5.71 14.16
CA GLN A 162 8.84 -5.52 15.47
C GLN A 162 10.38 -5.57 15.38
N VAL A 163 10.96 -5.84 14.21
CA VAL A 163 12.42 -5.87 14.04
C VAL A 163 13.02 -4.46 14.19
N ASP A 164 13.79 -4.24 15.25
CA ASP A 164 14.48 -2.97 15.51
C ASP A 164 15.55 -2.69 14.43
N MET A 165 15.63 -1.47 13.89
CA MET A 165 16.72 -1.03 12.99
C MET A 165 18.00 -0.67 13.76
N ASP A 166 18.52 -1.61 14.55
CA ASP A 166 19.72 -1.45 15.39
C ASP A 166 20.47 -2.78 15.48
N ALA A 167 21.74 -2.79 15.05
CA ALA A 167 22.56 -3.98 15.00
C ALA A 167 22.83 -4.64 16.36
N SER A 168 22.59 -3.94 17.48
CA SER A 168 22.73 -4.51 18.82
C SER A 168 21.51 -5.32 19.28
N LYS A 169 20.39 -5.26 18.57
CA LYS A 169 19.11 -5.84 19.00
C LYS A 169 18.97 -7.31 18.61
N ALA A 170 18.38 -8.09 19.51
CA ALA A 170 18.14 -9.52 19.31
C ALA A 170 17.22 -9.78 18.11
N THR A 171 16.16 -8.98 17.97
CA THR A 171 15.20 -9.02 16.85
C THR A 171 15.89 -8.86 15.49
N MET A 172 16.83 -7.91 15.38
CA MET A 172 17.62 -7.68 14.17
C MET A 172 18.61 -8.82 13.88
N GLN A 173 19.24 -9.40 14.90
CA GLN A 173 20.15 -10.54 14.74
C GLN A 173 19.41 -11.83 14.38
N GLU A 174 18.19 -12.02 14.90
CA GLU A 174 17.28 -13.11 14.51
C GLU A 174 16.87 -12.97 13.04
N TRP A 175 16.33 -11.81 12.64
CA TRP A 175 15.98 -11.55 11.24
C TRP A 175 17.17 -11.77 10.29
N ALA A 176 18.36 -11.26 10.64
CA ALA A 176 19.56 -11.44 9.84
C ALA A 176 19.98 -12.92 9.70
N SER A 177 19.80 -13.72 10.77
CA SER A 177 20.10 -15.17 10.77
C SER A 177 19.07 -15.96 9.95
N PHE A 178 17.79 -15.59 10.05
CA PHE A 178 16.71 -16.12 9.24
C PHE A 178 16.91 -15.83 7.75
N ILE A 179 17.13 -14.57 7.37
CA ILE A 179 17.12 -14.19 5.96
C ILE A 179 18.34 -14.76 5.21
N VAL A 180 19.51 -14.81 5.86
CA VAL A 180 20.72 -15.41 5.26
C VAL A 180 20.58 -16.94 5.10
N CYS A 181 19.83 -17.60 5.98
CA CYS A 181 19.50 -19.02 5.84
C CYS A 181 18.64 -19.25 4.59
N ARG A 182 17.73 -18.31 4.28
CA ARG A 182 16.73 -18.45 3.22
C ARG A 182 17.17 -17.98 1.84
N TYR A 183 17.93 -16.89 1.74
CA TYR A 183 18.52 -16.43 0.47
C TYR A 183 19.84 -17.14 0.15
N ASN A 184 20.67 -17.44 1.16
CA ASN A 184 22.06 -17.86 0.96
C ASN A 184 22.38 -19.28 1.46
N GLY A 185 21.36 -20.04 1.92
CA GLY A 185 21.52 -21.38 2.52
C GLY A 185 22.33 -21.40 3.83
N CYS A 186 22.61 -20.25 4.42
CA CYS A 186 23.59 -20.07 5.49
C CYS A 186 23.02 -20.27 6.90
N CYS A 187 22.36 -21.41 7.12
CA CYS A 187 21.63 -21.74 8.35
C CYS A 187 22.52 -22.20 9.53
N SER A 188 23.76 -21.70 9.65
CA SER A 188 24.73 -22.16 10.66
C SER A 188 25.44 -21.00 11.36
N SER A 189 25.99 -21.24 12.55
CA SER A 189 26.83 -20.27 13.27
C SER A 189 28.30 -20.26 12.80
N SER A 190 28.59 -20.69 11.57
CA SER A 190 29.95 -20.59 11.02
C SER A 190 30.31 -19.13 10.72
N SER A 191 31.60 -18.79 10.76
CA SER A 191 32.07 -17.41 10.50
C SER A 191 31.62 -16.86 9.15
N THR A 192 31.57 -17.70 8.11
CA THR A 192 31.06 -17.31 6.78
C THR A 192 29.57 -16.95 6.82
N CYS A 193 28.75 -17.76 7.51
CA CYS A 193 27.32 -17.50 7.65
C CYS A 193 27.05 -16.25 8.49
N ILE A 194 27.79 -16.04 9.58
CA ILE A 194 27.73 -14.82 10.41
C ILE A 194 28.10 -13.58 9.60
N THR A 195 29.19 -13.62 8.82
CA THR A 195 29.57 -12.49 7.94
C THR A 195 28.50 -12.19 6.89
N ARG A 196 27.85 -13.21 6.33
CA ARG A 196 26.73 -13.02 5.38
C ARG A 196 25.47 -12.46 6.06
N ALA A 197 25.13 -12.94 7.27
CA ALA A 197 24.03 -12.40 8.08
C ALA A 197 24.25 -10.90 8.38
N ASN A 198 25.48 -10.55 8.80
CA ASN A 198 25.88 -9.16 9.00
C ASN A 198 25.68 -8.32 7.73
N GLY A 199 25.95 -8.87 6.54
CA GLY A 199 25.70 -8.17 5.27
C GLY A 199 24.24 -7.74 5.08
N TYR A 200 23.29 -8.69 5.15
CA TYR A 200 21.85 -8.36 5.04
C TYR A 200 21.39 -7.38 6.13
N ARG A 201 21.88 -7.57 7.36
CA ARG A 201 21.62 -6.68 8.50
C ARG A 201 22.07 -5.25 8.23
N ASP A 202 23.34 -5.09 7.86
CA ASP A 202 23.98 -3.79 7.73
C ASP A 202 23.44 -3.05 6.50
N HIS A 203 23.04 -3.75 5.44
CA HIS A 203 22.32 -3.17 4.30
C HIS A 203 20.87 -2.73 4.64
N ALA A 204 20.15 -3.46 5.50
CA ALA A 204 18.81 -3.04 5.96
C ALA A 204 18.91 -1.77 6.83
N ILE A 205 19.89 -1.72 7.74
CA ILE A 205 20.19 -0.54 8.55
C ILE A 205 20.65 0.63 7.66
N GLN A 206 21.50 0.38 6.65
CA GLN A 206 21.89 1.39 5.67
C GLN A 206 20.68 2.02 4.96
N ALA A 207 19.75 1.20 4.45
CA ALA A 207 18.53 1.69 3.81
C ALA A 207 17.66 2.51 4.78
N PHE A 208 17.60 2.10 6.04
CA PHE A 208 16.90 2.83 7.09
C PHE A 208 17.54 4.19 7.40
N GLU A 209 18.86 4.24 7.56
CA GLU A 209 19.63 5.45 7.87
C GLU A 209 19.70 6.43 6.69
N GLU A 210 19.79 5.94 5.45
CA GLU A 210 19.86 6.75 4.21
C GLU A 210 18.61 7.63 4.04
N MET A 211 17.44 7.13 4.46
CA MET A 211 16.13 7.77 4.26
C MET A 211 15.51 8.32 5.54
N GLY A 212 15.90 7.78 6.70
CA GLY A 212 15.39 8.16 8.02
C GLY A 212 14.06 7.50 8.40
N ALA A 213 13.81 7.45 9.72
CA ALA A 213 12.65 6.76 10.28
C ALA A 213 11.28 7.28 9.80
N ASP A 214 11.16 8.60 9.58
CA ASP A 214 9.90 9.21 9.11
C ASP A 214 9.56 8.80 7.66
N PHE A 215 10.55 8.48 6.81
CA PHE A 215 10.30 7.97 5.47
C PHE A 215 9.74 6.54 5.51
N TRP A 216 10.29 5.68 6.37
CA TRP A 216 9.92 4.26 6.44
C TRP A 216 8.65 3.99 7.27
N ARG A 217 8.23 4.91 8.15
CA ARG A 217 7.06 4.73 9.02
C ARG A 217 5.75 4.79 8.22
N THR A 218 5.26 3.62 7.80
CA THR A 218 3.94 3.45 7.15
C THR A 218 2.87 2.83 8.05
N SER A 219 3.19 2.40 9.27
CA SER A 219 2.22 1.80 10.21
C SER A 219 1.07 2.75 10.63
N ASN A 220 1.23 4.06 10.41
CA ASN A 220 0.19 5.07 10.59
C ASN A 220 -0.50 5.51 9.29
N ARG A 221 -0.33 4.78 8.17
CA ARG A 221 -0.95 5.11 6.87
C ARG A 221 -2.48 5.16 6.95
N CYS A 222 -3.08 4.23 7.68
CA CYS A 222 -4.49 4.31 8.07
C CYS A 222 -4.61 5.26 9.27
N THR A 223 -5.26 6.41 9.08
CA THR A 223 -5.40 7.46 10.11
C THR A 223 -6.79 7.54 10.73
N GLY A 224 -7.80 6.98 10.07
CA GLY A 224 -9.22 7.06 10.44
C GLY A 224 -10.09 6.50 9.31
N ILE A 225 -11.38 6.30 9.58
CA ILE A 225 -12.38 6.09 8.51
C ILE A 225 -12.41 7.37 7.62
N PRO A 226 -12.40 7.26 6.28
CA PRO A 226 -12.57 8.40 5.37
C PRO A 226 -13.90 9.16 5.56
N ALA A 227 -13.97 10.40 5.07
CA ALA A 227 -15.07 11.33 5.39
C ALA A 227 -16.43 10.91 4.79
N ASP A 228 -16.41 10.13 3.72
CA ASP A 228 -17.55 9.49 3.04
C ASP A 228 -17.88 8.10 3.62
N GLY A 229 -17.10 7.62 4.60
CA GLY A 229 -17.24 6.30 5.20
C GLY A 229 -16.62 5.17 4.37
N VAL A 230 -16.11 5.42 3.17
CA VAL A 230 -15.72 4.36 2.22
C VAL A 230 -14.25 3.97 2.43
N ILE A 231 -14.00 2.66 2.55
CA ILE A 231 -12.64 2.09 2.57
C ILE A 231 -12.53 1.14 1.39
N ASP A 232 -11.86 1.61 0.35
CA ASP A 232 -11.62 0.88 -0.91
C ASP A 232 -10.49 -0.16 -0.78
N GLN A 233 -10.46 -1.19 -1.63
CA GLN A 233 -9.27 -2.05 -1.77
C GLN A 233 -8.05 -1.21 -2.14
N ARG A 234 -6.85 -1.62 -1.70
CA ARG A 234 -5.57 -0.89 -1.89
C ARG A 234 -5.52 0.53 -1.30
N SER A 235 -6.59 1.02 -0.66
CA SER A 235 -6.58 2.27 0.09
C SER A 235 -5.62 2.21 1.29
N THR A 236 -5.38 3.35 1.94
CA THR A 236 -4.46 3.39 3.09
C THR A 236 -4.97 2.63 4.32
N CYS A 237 -6.25 2.26 4.38
CA CYS A 237 -6.82 1.40 5.42
C CYS A 237 -7.11 -0.02 4.91
N TYR A 238 -6.40 -0.51 3.89
CA TYR A 238 -6.55 -1.87 3.39
C TYR A 238 -5.22 -2.65 3.42
N ILE A 239 -5.30 -3.95 3.66
CA ILE A 239 -4.22 -4.93 3.49
C ILE A 239 -4.67 -6.04 2.52
N ALA A 240 -3.82 -6.38 1.55
CA ALA A 240 -3.95 -7.57 0.71
C ALA A 240 -2.86 -8.59 1.10
N GLY A 241 -3.24 -9.66 1.78
CA GLY A 241 -2.33 -10.76 2.12
C GLY A 241 -2.37 -11.91 1.12
N GLY A 242 -1.39 -12.81 1.22
CA GLY A 242 -1.28 -13.99 0.36
C GLY A 242 -0.38 -13.81 -0.85
N ASP A 243 -0.34 -14.84 -1.69
CA ASP A 243 0.55 -14.88 -2.85
C ASP A 243 0.07 -13.92 -3.97
N PRO A 244 0.91 -12.97 -4.43
CA PRO A 244 0.52 -11.96 -5.42
C PRO A 244 0.13 -12.55 -6.79
N ARG A 245 0.41 -13.82 -7.08
CA ARG A 245 -0.02 -14.48 -8.33
C ARG A 245 -1.52 -14.69 -8.44
N TYR A 246 -2.22 -14.77 -7.30
CA TYR A 246 -3.66 -15.06 -7.26
C TYR A 246 -4.52 -13.80 -7.08
N TRP A 247 -3.88 -12.63 -6.90
CA TRP A 247 -4.54 -11.33 -6.92
C TRP A 247 -4.71 -10.85 -8.37
N HIS A 248 -5.95 -10.81 -8.83
CA HIS A 248 -6.32 -10.32 -10.15
C HIS A 248 -7.05 -8.99 -10.02
N ARG A 249 -6.67 -7.98 -10.82
CA ARG A 249 -7.27 -6.63 -10.79
C ARG A 249 -8.04 -6.34 -12.07
N GLU A 250 -9.25 -5.84 -11.93
CA GLU A 250 -10.17 -5.51 -13.02
C GLU A 250 -10.73 -4.08 -12.85
N THR A 251 -11.36 -3.55 -13.89
CA THR A 251 -12.10 -2.27 -13.86
C THR A 251 -13.55 -2.45 -13.39
N GLY A 252 -14.20 -1.35 -13.01
CA GLY A 252 -15.49 -1.36 -12.30
C GLY A 252 -15.31 -1.57 -10.80
N GLY A 253 -16.42 -1.55 -10.05
CA GLY A 253 -16.37 -1.45 -8.58
C GLY A 253 -16.38 0.00 -8.10
N VAL A 254 -15.98 0.22 -6.84
CA VAL A 254 -15.73 1.57 -6.30
C VAL A 254 -14.44 2.14 -6.90
N ASP A 255 -14.41 3.45 -7.13
CA ASP A 255 -13.31 4.19 -7.77
C ASP A 255 -12.76 3.57 -9.09
N ASP A 256 -13.62 2.81 -9.81
CA ASP A 256 -13.36 2.10 -11.07
C ASP A 256 -12.27 1.01 -11.00
N THR A 257 -11.96 0.49 -9.81
CA THR A 257 -11.16 -0.73 -9.70
C THR A 257 -11.72 -1.71 -8.68
N ARG A 258 -11.50 -3.00 -8.92
CA ARG A 258 -11.82 -4.10 -7.99
C ARG A 258 -10.80 -5.22 -8.16
N GLU A 259 -10.64 -6.03 -7.12
CA GLU A 259 -9.74 -7.19 -7.15
C GLU A 259 -10.51 -8.49 -6.90
N TRP A 260 -9.95 -9.62 -7.34
CA TRP A 260 -10.54 -10.94 -7.09
C TRP A 260 -9.47 -12.01 -6.94
N THR A 261 -9.83 -13.08 -6.24
CA THR A 261 -9.04 -14.32 -6.12
C THR A 261 -9.94 -15.53 -6.35
N GLY A 262 -9.35 -16.70 -6.64
CA GLY A 262 -10.11 -17.95 -6.73
C GLY A 262 -10.42 -18.51 -5.34
N THR A 263 -11.64 -19.00 -5.12
CA THR A 263 -12.04 -19.67 -3.87
C THR A 263 -11.14 -20.84 -3.50
N THR A 264 -11.12 -21.24 -2.23
CA THR A 264 -10.49 -22.49 -1.75
C THR A 264 -11.29 -23.15 -0.64
N SER A 265 -11.17 -24.49 -0.55
CA SER A 265 -11.79 -25.31 0.51
C SER A 265 -10.83 -25.59 1.67
N ASN A 266 -9.71 -24.89 1.74
CA ASN A 266 -8.76 -24.97 2.85
C ASN A 266 -9.32 -24.29 4.11
N ASN A 267 -8.85 -24.68 5.30
CA ASN A 267 -9.29 -24.04 6.54
C ASN A 267 -8.76 -22.60 6.68
N ALA A 268 -7.55 -22.33 6.19
CA ALA A 268 -6.92 -21.01 6.16
C ALA A 268 -6.99 -20.43 4.73
N PRO A 269 -7.13 -19.10 4.57
CA PRO A 269 -7.07 -18.45 3.27
C PRO A 269 -5.69 -18.63 2.63
N ALA A 270 -5.66 -18.74 1.30
CA ALA A 270 -4.43 -18.52 0.53
C ALA A 270 -4.20 -17.02 0.33
N ASN A 271 -5.27 -16.26 0.08
CA ASN A 271 -5.30 -14.82 -0.07
C ASN A 271 -6.46 -14.21 0.73
N PHE A 272 -6.26 -13.00 1.28
CA PHE A 272 -7.28 -12.30 2.05
C PHE A 272 -7.16 -10.77 1.95
N GLY A 273 -8.30 -10.09 2.00
CA GLY A 273 -8.42 -8.66 2.15
C GLY A 273 -8.78 -8.29 3.59
N GLN A 274 -8.20 -7.22 4.11
CA GLN A 274 -8.53 -6.69 5.44
C GLN A 274 -8.70 -5.17 5.38
N TRP A 275 -9.93 -4.70 5.61
CA TRP A 275 -10.27 -3.28 5.75
C TRP A 275 -10.16 -2.88 7.23
N ILE A 276 -9.17 -2.06 7.56
CA ILE A 276 -8.84 -1.60 8.91
C ILE A 276 -9.78 -0.46 9.32
N ILE A 277 -10.54 -0.64 10.40
CA ILE A 277 -11.52 0.34 10.88
C ILE A 277 -10.94 1.11 12.06
N LYS A 278 -10.57 2.36 11.82
CA LYS A 278 -10.16 3.31 12.88
C LYS A 278 -11.30 4.27 13.18
N ALA A 279 -12.25 3.80 13.98
CA ALA A 279 -13.41 4.58 14.41
C ALA A 279 -12.95 5.83 15.20
N PRO A 280 -13.41 7.05 14.85
CA PRO A 280 -12.96 8.29 15.50
C PRO A 280 -13.54 8.50 16.92
N LYS A 281 -14.59 7.76 17.26
CA LYS A 281 -15.21 7.69 18.59
C LYS A 281 -15.69 6.25 18.82
N ALA A 282 -15.73 5.81 20.07
CA ALA A 282 -16.41 4.58 20.42
C ALA A 282 -17.93 4.75 20.19
N GLY A 283 -18.59 3.73 19.65
CA GLY A 283 -20.01 3.74 19.34
C GLY A 283 -20.41 2.69 18.33
N ARG A 284 -21.71 2.64 18.02
CA ARG A 284 -22.29 1.78 16.99
C ARG A 284 -22.04 2.35 15.59
N TYR A 285 -21.72 1.50 14.63
CA TYR A 285 -21.58 1.87 13.22
C TYR A 285 -22.25 0.82 12.33
N THR A 286 -22.90 1.27 11.26
CA THR A 286 -23.41 0.41 10.18
C THR A 286 -22.24 0.07 9.24
N VAL A 287 -22.08 -1.20 8.91
CA VAL A 287 -21.03 -1.68 7.99
C VAL A 287 -21.67 -2.33 6.77
N ASP A 288 -21.41 -1.80 5.59
CA ASP A 288 -21.81 -2.37 4.30
C ASP A 288 -20.59 -2.85 3.50
N VAL A 289 -20.81 -3.78 2.58
CA VAL A 289 -19.87 -4.16 1.52
C VAL A 289 -20.46 -3.84 0.15
N ASN A 290 -19.62 -3.45 -0.81
CA ASN A 290 -20.04 -3.29 -2.20
C ASN A 290 -19.98 -4.65 -2.93
N LEU A 291 -21.07 -4.99 -3.63
CA LEU A 291 -21.17 -6.18 -4.49
C LEU A 291 -21.46 -5.79 -5.94
N ASP A 292 -21.06 -6.62 -6.89
CA ASP A 292 -21.27 -6.37 -8.32
C ASP A 292 -22.40 -7.20 -8.95
N GLY A 293 -23.17 -7.94 -8.15
CA GLY A 293 -24.26 -8.79 -8.63
C GLY A 293 -23.79 -10.06 -9.34
N GLY A 294 -22.54 -10.49 -9.14
CA GLY A 294 -21.99 -11.69 -9.75
C GLY A 294 -21.39 -11.46 -11.15
N GLU A 295 -20.99 -10.23 -11.46
CA GLU A 295 -20.18 -9.95 -12.66
C GLU A 295 -18.77 -10.55 -12.51
N LEU A 296 -18.20 -10.42 -11.31
CA LEU A 296 -16.91 -10.94 -10.88
C LEU A 296 -17.04 -11.73 -9.57
N GLY A 297 -17.81 -11.21 -8.59
CA GLY A 297 -18.00 -11.86 -7.28
C GLY A 297 -18.96 -13.06 -7.35
N THR A 298 -18.45 -14.26 -7.61
CA THR A 298 -19.28 -15.46 -7.86
C THR A 298 -19.40 -16.43 -6.68
N SER A 299 -18.65 -16.22 -5.60
CA SER A 299 -18.76 -17.02 -4.36
C SER A 299 -20.13 -16.85 -3.68
N LYS A 300 -20.69 -17.98 -3.21
CA LYS A 300 -21.99 -18.00 -2.51
C LYS A 300 -21.89 -18.08 -0.99
N THR A 301 -20.67 -18.25 -0.48
CA THR A 301 -20.37 -18.44 0.94
C THR A 301 -19.16 -17.60 1.37
N ALA A 302 -19.02 -16.42 0.78
CA ALA A 302 -17.98 -15.46 1.14
C ALA A 302 -18.13 -15.06 2.62
N SER A 303 -17.09 -15.31 3.41
CA SER A 303 -17.12 -15.19 4.87
C SER A 303 -16.46 -13.90 5.32
N TYR A 304 -17.28 -12.89 5.60
CA TYR A 304 -16.83 -11.62 6.17
C TYR A 304 -16.72 -11.76 7.69
N VAL A 305 -15.51 -11.63 8.22
CA VAL A 305 -15.22 -11.68 9.65
C VAL A 305 -15.05 -10.25 10.15
N ILE A 306 -15.88 -9.83 11.11
CA ILE A 306 -15.88 -8.48 11.65
C ILE A 306 -15.31 -8.53 13.07
N VAL A 307 -14.18 -7.87 13.28
CA VAL A 307 -13.52 -7.74 14.60
C VAL A 307 -13.78 -6.32 15.11
N HIS A 308 -14.49 -6.21 16.24
CA HIS A 308 -14.95 -4.94 16.79
C HIS A 308 -15.16 -5.05 18.31
N ALA A 309 -14.79 -4.02 19.08
CA ALA A 309 -14.90 -3.93 20.54
C ALA A 309 -14.48 -5.19 21.35
N GLY A 310 -13.50 -5.95 20.86
CA GLY A 310 -13.03 -7.20 21.47
C GLY A 310 -13.93 -8.42 21.23
N MET A 311 -14.90 -8.30 20.32
CA MET A 311 -15.76 -9.37 19.81
C MET A 311 -15.38 -9.73 18.37
N THR A 312 -15.92 -10.85 17.89
CA THR A 312 -15.74 -11.29 16.50
C THR A 312 -17.04 -11.92 16.02
N ASP A 313 -17.64 -11.30 15.02
CA ASP A 313 -18.82 -11.79 14.33
C ASP A 313 -18.45 -12.27 12.91
N THR A 314 -19.31 -13.07 12.30
CA THR A 314 -19.07 -13.61 10.96
C THR A 314 -20.35 -13.64 10.15
N VAL A 315 -20.31 -13.04 8.97
CA VAL A 315 -21.44 -12.87 8.06
C VAL A 315 -21.12 -13.59 6.76
N LEU A 316 -21.95 -14.57 6.40
CA LEU A 316 -21.87 -15.27 5.12
C LEU A 316 -22.68 -14.49 4.07
N VAL A 317 -22.06 -14.17 2.94
CA VAL A 317 -22.66 -13.40 1.85
C VAL A 317 -22.60 -14.22 0.56
N ASP A 318 -23.72 -14.26 -0.17
CA ASP A 318 -23.72 -14.67 -1.59
C ASP A 318 -23.43 -13.43 -2.43
N GLN A 319 -22.22 -13.32 -2.98
CA GLN A 319 -21.76 -12.15 -3.75
C GLN A 319 -22.56 -11.97 -5.07
N THR A 320 -23.32 -12.99 -5.50
CA THR A 320 -24.22 -12.91 -6.66
C THR A 320 -25.63 -12.41 -6.33
N SER A 321 -25.96 -12.21 -5.04
CA SER A 321 -27.34 -11.97 -4.59
C SER A 321 -27.85 -10.54 -4.81
N ALA A 322 -26.95 -9.56 -4.87
CA ALA A 322 -27.27 -8.14 -5.01
C ALA A 322 -26.08 -7.36 -5.61
N SER A 323 -26.33 -6.13 -6.04
CA SER A 323 -25.31 -5.19 -6.52
C SER A 323 -25.45 -3.84 -5.82
N GLY A 324 -24.32 -3.16 -5.60
CA GLY A 324 -24.19 -1.99 -4.75
C GLY A 324 -23.94 -2.34 -3.28
N TRP A 325 -24.23 -1.42 -2.39
CA TRP A 325 -24.02 -1.57 -0.95
C TRP A 325 -25.00 -2.55 -0.32
N VAL A 326 -24.46 -3.56 0.37
CA VAL A 326 -25.21 -4.58 1.13
C VAL A 326 -24.72 -4.59 2.56
N SER A 327 -25.63 -4.47 3.51
CA SER A 327 -25.29 -4.42 4.94
C SER A 327 -24.76 -5.78 5.44
N LEU A 328 -23.61 -5.73 6.11
CA LEU A 328 -23.10 -6.80 6.97
C LEU A 328 -23.72 -6.73 8.37
N GLY A 329 -24.15 -5.55 8.81
CA GLY A 329 -24.85 -5.32 10.08
C GLY A 329 -24.41 -4.05 10.81
N GLU A 330 -24.91 -3.90 12.04
CA GLU A 330 -24.48 -2.87 12.98
C GLU A 330 -23.49 -3.46 13.98
N PHE A 331 -22.35 -2.80 14.18
CA PHE A 331 -21.30 -3.26 15.09
C PHE A 331 -20.84 -2.13 16.01
N ASP A 332 -20.64 -2.44 17.29
CA ASP A 332 -20.09 -1.49 18.26
C ASP A 332 -18.56 -1.50 18.15
N PHE A 333 -17.96 -0.37 17.77
CA PHE A 333 -16.50 -0.17 17.67
C PHE A 333 -15.99 0.63 18.88
N ALA A 334 -14.77 0.32 19.32
CA ALA A 334 -14.09 0.97 20.45
C ALA A 334 -13.12 2.08 20.02
N GLY A 335 -12.66 2.08 18.76
CA GLY A 335 -11.57 2.92 18.28
C GLY A 335 -10.19 2.45 18.74
N SER A 336 -10.04 1.16 19.07
CA SER A 336 -8.77 0.58 19.59
C SER A 336 -7.69 0.44 18.52
N GLY A 337 -8.08 0.37 17.24
CA GLY A 337 -7.18 0.39 16.09
C GLY A 337 -6.69 -0.98 15.60
N ASP A 338 -7.14 -2.06 16.24
CA ASP A 338 -7.05 -3.46 15.83
C ASP A 338 -8.35 -3.99 15.17
N GLU A 339 -9.38 -3.15 15.13
CA GLU A 339 -10.72 -3.45 14.59
C GLU A 339 -10.72 -3.41 13.06
N HIS A 340 -11.44 -4.36 12.43
CA HIS A 340 -11.40 -4.54 10.98
C HIS A 340 -12.52 -5.44 10.46
N VAL A 341 -12.73 -5.41 9.13
CA VAL A 341 -13.40 -6.47 8.38
C VAL A 341 -12.33 -7.26 7.63
N LEU A 342 -12.36 -8.59 7.72
CA LEU A 342 -11.51 -9.50 6.95
C LEU A 342 -12.38 -10.38 6.05
N LEU A 343 -11.97 -10.51 4.79
CA LEU A 343 -12.52 -11.46 3.83
C LEU A 343 -11.39 -12.38 3.36
N GLY A 344 -11.60 -13.70 3.44
CA GLY A 344 -10.65 -14.69 2.95
C GLY A 344 -11.22 -15.47 1.77
N ASP A 345 -10.33 -16.01 0.92
CA ASP A 345 -10.72 -16.88 -0.18
C ASP A 345 -11.14 -18.31 0.26
N ASN A 346 -10.95 -18.64 1.53
CA ASN A 346 -11.33 -19.91 2.18
C ASN A 346 -12.85 -20.04 2.43
N THR A 347 -13.66 -19.85 1.39
CA THR A 347 -15.14 -19.86 1.46
C THR A 347 -15.74 -21.24 1.69
N GLY A 348 -14.92 -22.30 1.67
CA GLY A 348 -15.35 -23.70 1.73
C GLY A 348 -15.77 -24.28 0.38
N GLU A 349 -15.88 -23.44 -0.66
CA GLU A 349 -16.11 -23.86 -2.04
C GLU A 349 -14.84 -24.50 -2.63
N ALA A 350 -14.98 -25.33 -3.66
CA ALA A 350 -13.83 -26.02 -4.25
C ALA A 350 -12.83 -25.03 -4.88
N SER A 351 -11.55 -25.40 -4.91
CA SER A 351 -10.47 -24.51 -5.39
C SER A 351 -10.75 -23.97 -6.80
N SER A 352 -10.78 -22.63 -6.91
CA SER A 352 -11.10 -21.89 -8.14
C SER A 352 -12.42 -22.27 -8.83
N SER A 353 -13.39 -22.81 -8.07
CA SER A 353 -14.73 -23.12 -8.59
C SER A 353 -15.66 -21.90 -8.65
N ALA A 354 -15.34 -20.87 -7.85
CA ALA A 354 -15.91 -19.53 -7.90
C ALA A 354 -14.80 -18.49 -7.63
N GLN A 355 -15.14 -17.23 -7.78
CA GLN A 355 -14.28 -16.07 -7.52
C GLN A 355 -14.78 -15.32 -6.29
N VAL A 356 -13.86 -14.90 -5.42
CA VAL A 356 -14.14 -13.98 -4.32
C VAL A 356 -13.72 -12.59 -4.75
N MET A 357 -14.67 -11.65 -4.77
CA MET A 357 -14.39 -10.24 -5.10
C MET A 357 -14.05 -9.44 -3.84
N PHE A 358 -13.06 -8.56 -3.98
CA PHE A 358 -12.62 -7.56 -3.03
C PHE A 358 -12.80 -6.18 -3.67
N ASP A 359 -13.75 -5.42 -3.13
CA ASP A 359 -14.04 -4.04 -3.53
C ASP A 359 -13.94 -3.13 -2.28
N ALA A 360 -14.90 -2.25 -2.06
CA ALA A 360 -14.97 -1.41 -0.86
C ALA A 360 -15.88 -1.97 0.24
N ILE A 361 -15.59 -1.56 1.48
CA ILE A 361 -16.60 -1.46 2.55
C ILE A 361 -17.00 -0.01 2.78
N ARG A 362 -18.17 0.20 3.39
CA ARG A 362 -18.63 1.50 3.87
C ARG A 362 -18.99 1.41 5.35
N VAL A 363 -18.42 2.30 6.15
CA VAL A 363 -18.61 2.35 7.61
C VAL A 363 -19.26 3.67 7.98
N LEU A 364 -20.56 3.63 8.30
CA LEU A 364 -21.37 4.82 8.60
C LEU A 364 -21.55 4.96 10.11
N SER A 365 -21.34 6.17 10.62
CA SER A 365 -21.75 6.50 11.99
C SER A 365 -23.27 6.75 12.03
N PRO A 366 -23.93 6.67 13.20
CA PRO A 366 -25.38 6.89 13.30
C PRO A 366 -25.78 8.33 12.95
N ASP A 367 -24.84 9.28 13.06
CA ASP A 367 -25.02 10.67 12.63
C ASP A 367 -24.90 10.85 11.09
N GLN A 368 -24.56 9.78 10.35
CA GLN A 368 -24.28 9.76 8.92
C GLN A 368 -25.04 8.64 8.17
N ASP A 369 -25.83 7.83 8.87
CA ASP A 369 -26.65 6.80 8.25
C ASP A 369 -27.84 7.49 7.55
N PRO A 370 -27.97 7.41 6.20
CA PRO A 370 -29.16 7.91 5.51
C PRO A 370 -30.30 6.92 5.79
N GLY A 371 -30.98 7.15 6.92
CA GLY A 371 -31.86 6.18 7.58
C GLY A 371 -32.81 5.41 6.67
N ASP A 372 -33.13 4.18 7.11
CA ASP A 372 -34.06 3.30 6.41
C ASP A 372 -35.37 4.06 6.06
N PRO A 373 -35.73 4.19 4.76
CA PRO A 373 -36.98 4.82 4.33
C PRO A 373 -38.25 4.13 4.86
N SER A 374 -38.12 3.02 5.59
CA SER A 374 -39.20 2.27 6.23
C SER A 374 -39.45 2.61 7.70
N ASP A 375 -38.66 3.48 8.36
CA ASP A 375 -38.95 3.99 9.71
C ASP A 375 -39.74 5.33 9.66
N PRO A 376 -41.05 5.34 9.98
CA PRO A 376 -41.87 6.55 9.99
C PRO A 376 -41.76 7.38 11.28
N ASP A 377 -40.98 6.95 12.27
CA ASP A 377 -40.90 7.57 13.60
C ASP A 377 -39.63 8.44 13.81
N ASP A 378 -38.81 8.68 12.77
CA ASP A 378 -37.70 9.66 12.83
C ASP A 378 -38.25 11.11 12.96
N PRO A 379 -37.99 11.82 14.08
CA PRO A 379 -38.49 13.17 14.29
C PRO A 379 -37.78 14.25 13.46
N ASP A 380 -36.59 14.00 12.89
CA ASP A 380 -35.78 15.03 12.25
C ASP A 380 -36.20 15.33 10.79
N ASP A 381 -36.92 14.41 10.13
CA ASP A 381 -37.37 14.59 8.74
C ASP A 381 -38.58 15.56 8.59
N MET A 382 -39.26 15.87 9.70
CA MET A 382 -40.40 16.80 9.74
C MET A 382 -40.01 18.28 9.54
N ALA A 383 -38.71 18.61 9.48
CA ALA A 383 -38.23 19.99 9.32
C ALA A 383 -38.16 20.47 7.85
N ALA A 384 -38.17 19.57 6.86
CA ALA A 384 -37.76 19.88 5.48
C ALA A 384 -38.91 20.06 4.46
N ALA A 385 -40.17 19.76 4.81
CA ALA A 385 -41.33 19.83 3.90
C ALA A 385 -42.23 21.06 4.15
N GLY A 386 -41.86 22.19 3.55
CA GLY A 386 -42.43 23.51 3.85
C GLY A 386 -43.89 23.77 3.42
N CYS A 387 -44.35 25.01 3.67
CA CYS A 387 -45.43 25.60 2.88
C CYS A 387 -45.41 27.14 2.89
N CYS A 388 -45.48 27.73 1.70
CA CYS A 388 -45.78 29.16 1.51
C CYS A 388 -47.30 29.41 1.61
N GLY A 389 -47.71 30.57 2.16
CA GLY A 389 -48.88 31.28 1.61
C GLY A 389 -50.04 31.69 2.52
N THR A 390 -50.06 32.98 2.84
CA THR A 390 -51.25 33.86 2.96
C THR A 390 -52.17 33.80 4.20
N GLY A 391 -52.31 34.95 4.86
CA GLY A 391 -53.34 35.25 5.87
C GLY A 391 -53.27 36.71 6.35
N ARG A 392 -54.27 37.55 6.00
CA ARG A 392 -54.36 38.97 6.43
C ARG A 392 -54.99 39.11 7.83
N GLY A 393 -54.55 40.10 8.62
CA GLY A 393 -55.25 40.50 9.86
C GLY A 393 -54.72 41.76 10.56
N THR A 394 -55.21 42.94 10.16
CA THR A 394 -55.44 44.19 10.95
C THR A 394 -54.67 44.47 12.27
N GLY A 395 -53.98 45.62 12.36
CA GLY A 395 -53.44 46.23 13.60
C GLY A 395 -54.52 46.99 14.43
N PRO A 396 -54.23 48.13 15.12
CA PRO A 396 -52.96 48.85 15.33
C PRO A 396 -52.68 49.26 16.81
N THR A 397 -51.46 49.71 17.16
CA THR A 397 -51.26 50.78 18.18
C THR A 397 -49.85 51.41 18.15
N SER A 398 -49.77 52.67 18.57
CA SER A 398 -48.57 53.54 18.54
C SER A 398 -47.75 53.49 19.83
N LEU A 399 -46.48 53.94 19.77
CA LEU A 399 -45.80 54.94 20.64
C LEU A 399 -44.25 54.78 20.49
N VAL A 400 -43.56 55.74 19.86
CA VAL A 400 -42.77 56.84 20.49
C VAL A 400 -41.41 56.42 21.08
N GLY A 401 -40.32 57.02 20.58
CA GLY A 401 -38.97 56.89 21.17
C GLY A 401 -37.81 57.47 20.36
N VAL A 402 -37.59 58.80 20.43
CA VAL A 402 -36.28 59.53 20.48
C VAL A 402 -35.13 58.98 19.59
N ALA A 403 -34.72 59.62 18.47
CA ALA A 403 -33.71 60.71 18.36
C ALA A 403 -32.28 60.32 18.85
N LEU A 404 -31.14 60.83 18.35
CA LEU A 404 -30.79 61.92 17.43
C LEU A 404 -29.31 61.71 16.94
N PHE A 405 -28.76 62.65 16.14
CA PHE A 405 -27.40 62.71 15.55
C PHE A 405 -27.12 61.76 14.35
N GLY A 406 -26.44 62.19 13.28
CA GLY A 406 -25.99 63.56 12.94
C GLY A 406 -24.75 63.59 12.03
N TRP A 407 -24.79 64.43 10.98
CA TRP A 407 -23.73 64.73 9.99
C TRP A 407 -23.39 63.63 8.95
N ILE A 408 -23.45 63.83 7.62
CA ILE A 408 -23.00 64.92 6.68
C ILE A 408 -21.46 64.88 6.53
N THR A 409 -20.82 64.60 5.38
CA THR A 409 -20.99 65.05 3.96
C THR A 409 -20.70 63.92 2.93
N ARG A 410 -21.36 63.72 1.79
CA ARG A 410 -21.45 64.52 0.51
C ARG A 410 -20.08 64.89 -0.13
N ARG A 411 -19.63 64.26 -1.24
CA ARG A 411 -19.68 64.69 -2.68
C ARG A 411 -18.57 63.92 -3.48
N ARG A 412 -18.50 63.85 -4.83
CA ARG A 412 -19.47 63.87 -5.97
C ARG A 412 -18.72 63.71 -7.32
N GLY A 413 -19.05 62.69 -8.14
CA GLY A 413 -18.75 62.61 -9.58
C GLY A 413 -18.99 61.18 -10.13
N SER A 414 -19.92 60.90 -11.05
CA SER A 414 -20.01 61.27 -12.49
C SER A 414 -18.85 60.67 -13.33
N THR A 415 -19.05 60.01 -14.49
CA THR A 415 -20.12 60.22 -15.51
C THR A 415 -20.11 59.10 -16.58
N THR A 416 -21.28 58.63 -17.06
CA THR A 416 -21.53 58.05 -18.44
C THR A 416 -20.76 56.78 -18.90
N ARG A 417 -21.16 55.97 -19.91
CA ARG A 417 -22.27 56.01 -20.91
C ARG A 417 -22.60 54.59 -21.48
N ARG A 418 -23.89 54.33 -21.73
CA ARG A 418 -24.52 53.58 -22.86
C ARG A 418 -23.92 52.28 -23.46
N ARG A 419 -24.80 51.25 -23.49
CA ARG A 419 -25.26 50.42 -24.65
C ARG A 419 -24.22 49.92 -25.67
N ALA A 420 -24.17 48.60 -25.82
CA ALA A 420 -24.88 47.91 -26.90
C ALA A 420 -25.70 46.77 -26.28
#